data_AF-K9X674-F1
#
_entry.id   AF-K9X674-F1
#
_cell.length_a   1.000
_cell.length_b   1.000
_cell.length_c   1.000
_cell.angle_alpha   90.00
_cell.angle_beta   90.00
_cell.angle_gamma   90.00
#
_symmetry.space_group_name_H-M   'P 1'
#
loop_
_entity.id
_entity.type
_entity.pdbx_description
1 polymer ?
#
loop_
_entity_poly.entity_id
_entity_poly.type
_entity_poly.pdbx_seq_one_letter_code
_entity_poly.pdbx_strand_id
1 'polypeptide(L)'
;MYTKALVSDGNFKQIKESASIDDRRRLTLGAEAKSKNYRVFMNSSGQILLDPVVNIPERELWLWKNSQARASLEKGMQQAAAGELHDLGSFAEYADLEIDD
;
A
#
# COMPACT_ATOMS: atom_id res chain seq x y z
N MET A 1 -10.85 -22.36 5.03
CA MET A 1 -10.51 -21.43 3.92
C MET A 1 -11.15 -20.10 4.25
N TYR A 2 -10.36 -19.04 4.52
CA TYR A 2 -10.91 -17.70 4.71
C TYR A 2 -11.18 -17.08 3.34
N THR A 3 -12.45 -17.04 2.93
CA THR A 3 -12.87 -16.33 1.72
C THR A 3 -13.00 -14.85 2.09
N LYS A 4 -11.91 -14.09 1.95
CA LYS A 4 -12.01 -12.63 2.03
C LYS A 4 -12.89 -12.17 0.86
N ALA A 5 -13.98 -11.46 1.15
CA ALA A 5 -14.81 -10.88 0.11
C ALA A 5 -13.96 -9.97 -0.79
N LEU A 6 -14.05 -10.15 -2.11
CA LEU A 6 -13.27 -9.38 -3.09
C LEU A 6 -13.60 -7.89 -3.03
N VAL A 7 -14.86 -7.57 -2.74
CA VAL A 7 -15.39 -6.23 -2.59
C VAL A 7 -15.67 -5.99 -1.11
N SER A 8 -15.04 -4.96 -0.52
CA SER A 8 -15.20 -4.62 0.89
C SER A 8 -16.52 -3.90 1.19
N ASP A 9 -17.05 -3.15 0.23
CA ASP A 9 -18.36 -2.47 0.28
C ASP A 9 -19.04 -2.60 -1.09
N GLY A 10 -20.23 -3.21 -1.11
CA GLY A 10 -21.01 -3.45 -2.33
C GLY A 10 -21.83 -2.26 -2.82
N ASN A 11 -21.80 -1.12 -2.12
CA ASN A 11 -22.56 0.07 -2.50
C ASN A 11 -21.86 0.86 -3.61
N PHE A 12 -21.93 0.36 -4.83
CA PHE A 12 -21.37 1.07 -5.99
C PHE A 12 -22.22 2.27 -6.37
N LYS A 13 -21.56 3.42 -6.55
CA LYS A 13 -22.15 4.63 -7.11
C LYS A 13 -21.65 4.83 -8.53
N GLN A 14 -22.56 5.09 -9.45
CA GLN A 14 -22.20 5.53 -10.80
C GLN A 14 -21.59 6.94 -10.74
N ILE A 15 -20.32 7.05 -11.14
CA ILE A 15 -19.55 8.31 -11.16
C ILE A 15 -19.50 8.97 -12.55
N LYS A 16 -19.81 8.19 -13.60
CA LYS A 16 -19.82 8.64 -15.00
C LYS A 16 -20.83 7.82 -15.79
N GLU A 17 -21.51 8.44 -16.75
CA GLU A 17 -22.46 7.76 -17.65
C GLU A 17 -21.78 6.68 -18.47
N SER A 18 -20.67 7.02 -19.14
CA SER A 18 -19.89 6.09 -19.94
C SER A 18 -18.44 6.56 -20.10
N ALA A 19 -17.54 5.62 -20.36
CA ALA A 19 -16.16 5.91 -20.73
C ALA A 19 -15.79 5.07 -21.95
N SER A 20 -15.15 5.71 -22.92
CA SER A 20 -14.70 5.06 -24.14
C SER A 20 -13.22 4.72 -24.04
N ILE A 21 -12.84 3.65 -24.72
CA ILE A 21 -11.46 3.25 -24.90
C ILE A 21 -10.92 3.99 -26.13
N ASP A 22 -9.69 4.49 -26.05
CA ASP A 22 -9.03 5.14 -27.19
C ASP A 22 -8.38 4.14 -28.16
N ASP A 23 -7.83 4.64 -29.26
CA ASP A 23 -7.17 3.82 -30.30
C ASP A 23 -5.98 2.99 -29.76
N ARG A 24 -5.44 3.36 -28.59
CA ARG A 24 -4.34 2.66 -27.92
C ARG A 24 -4.83 1.70 -26.83
N ARG A 25 -6.13 1.40 -26.81
CA ARG A 25 -6.78 0.52 -25.84
C ARG A 25 -6.71 1.03 -24.39
N ARG A 26 -6.64 2.35 -24.18
CA ARG A 26 -6.59 2.95 -22.83
C ARG A 26 -7.98 3.40 -22.39
N LEU A 27 -8.32 3.09 -21.13
CA LEU A 27 -9.51 3.60 -20.45
C LEU A 27 -9.10 4.71 -19.47
N THR A 28 -9.69 5.89 -19.58
CA THR A 28 -9.38 7.02 -18.69
C THR A 28 -10.35 7.06 -17.51
N LEU A 29 -9.81 6.88 -16.30
CA LEU A 29 -10.57 6.88 -15.04
C LEU A 29 -10.81 8.28 -14.45
N GLY A 30 -10.02 9.29 -14.86
CA GLY A 30 -10.16 10.67 -14.38
C GLY A 30 -9.77 10.86 -12.90
N ALA A 31 -10.27 11.95 -12.29
CA ALA A 31 -9.95 12.35 -10.92
C ALA A 31 -10.41 11.36 -9.85
N GLU A 32 -11.30 10.43 -10.19
CA GLU A 32 -11.83 9.41 -9.29
C GLU A 32 -10.80 8.30 -8.98
N ALA A 33 -9.76 8.17 -9.81
CA ALA A 33 -8.69 7.20 -9.59
C ALA A 33 -7.76 7.66 -8.46
N LYS A 34 -7.91 7.04 -7.28
CA LYS A 34 -7.10 7.33 -6.08
C LYS A 34 -5.73 6.66 -6.04
N SER A 35 -5.43 5.72 -6.94
CA SER A 35 -4.12 5.05 -7.01
C SER A 35 -3.55 5.07 -8.42
N LYS A 36 -2.24 4.86 -8.54
CA LYS A 36 -1.55 4.61 -9.80
C LYS A 36 -1.60 3.14 -10.21
N ASN A 37 -1.78 2.24 -9.24
CA ASN A 37 -1.74 0.80 -9.45
C ASN A 37 -3.04 0.17 -8.95
N TYR A 38 -3.55 -0.80 -9.70
CA TYR A 38 -4.78 -1.51 -9.40
C TYR A 38 -4.57 -3.01 -9.60
N ARG A 39 -5.16 -3.82 -8.72
CA ARG A 39 -5.45 -5.21 -9.07
C ARG A 39 -6.65 -5.20 -10.01
N VAL A 40 -6.56 -5.99 -11.06
CA VAL A 40 -7.60 -6.11 -12.09
C VAL A 40 -8.27 -7.46 -11.95
N PHE A 41 -9.58 -7.46 -11.75
CA PHE A 41 -10.41 -8.65 -11.72
C PHE A 41 -11.43 -8.61 -12.84
N MET A 42 -11.75 -9.77 -13.41
CA MET A 42 -12.80 -9.94 -14.41
C MET A 42 -13.70 -11.09 -13.99
N ASN A 43 -15.02 -10.90 -14.09
CA ASN A 43 -15.97 -11.98 -13.86
C ASN A 43 -16.41 -12.65 -15.18
N SER A 44 -17.20 -13.72 -15.09
CA SER A 44 -17.70 -14.45 -16.26
C SER A 44 -18.61 -13.62 -17.17
N SER A 45 -19.19 -12.54 -16.65
CA SER A 45 -19.99 -11.58 -17.42
C SER A 45 -19.15 -10.53 -18.14
N GLY A 46 -17.82 -10.57 -18.02
CA GLY A 46 -16.90 -9.61 -18.65
C GLY A 46 -16.80 -8.27 -17.92
N GLN A 47 -17.40 -8.13 -16.73
CA GLN A 47 -17.27 -6.93 -15.93
C GLN A 47 -15.87 -6.86 -15.32
N ILE A 48 -15.28 -5.67 -15.33
CA ILE A 48 -13.95 -5.41 -14.78
C ILE A 48 -14.07 -4.66 -13.46
N LEU A 49 -13.43 -5.17 -12.42
CA LEU A 49 -13.26 -4.49 -11.13
C LEU A 49 -11.80 -4.07 -10.98
N LEU A 50 -11.59 -2.81 -10.64
CA LEU A 50 -10.29 -2.23 -10.34
C LEU A 50 -10.20 -1.96 -8.83
N ASP A 51 -9.36 -2.72 -8.13
CA ASP A 51 -9.11 -2.57 -6.69
C ASP A 51 -7.79 -1.81 -6.48
N PRO A 52 -7.80 -0.58 -5.93
CA PRO A 52 -6.59 0.21 -5.72
C PRO A 52 -5.57 -0.53 -4.85
N VAL A 53 -4.29 -0.50 -5.25
CA VAL A 53 -3.20 -1.03 -4.44
C VAL A 53 -2.10 -0.01 -4.19
N VAL A 54 -1.45 -0.16 -3.04
CA VAL A 54 -0.19 0.50 -2.71
C VAL A 54 0.96 -0.45 -3.01
N ASN A 55 2.02 0.06 -3.64
CA ASN A 55 3.21 -0.72 -3.92
C ASN A 55 4.16 -0.59 -2.74
N ILE A 56 4.49 -1.71 -2.11
CA ILE A 56 5.42 -1.78 -0.99
C ILE A 56 6.74 -2.36 -1.53
N PRO A 57 7.87 -1.64 -1.42
CA PRO A 57 9.18 -2.17 -1.78
C PRO A 57 9.47 -3.48 -1.06
N GLU A 58 10.15 -4.42 -1.73
CA GLU A 58 10.42 -5.76 -1.17
C GLU A 58 11.16 -5.70 0.17
N ARG A 59 12.16 -4.81 0.28
CA ARG A 59 12.91 -4.56 1.51
C ARG A 59 12.06 -4.08 2.69
N GLU A 60 10.86 -3.55 2.44
CA GLU A 60 9.92 -3.06 3.45
C GLU A 60 8.78 -4.05 3.70
N LEU A 61 8.58 -5.06 2.83
CA LEU A 61 7.45 -5.98 2.90
C LEU A 61 7.42 -6.79 4.21
N TRP A 62 8.59 -7.10 4.78
CA TRP A 62 8.69 -7.83 6.04
C TRP A 62 7.98 -7.08 7.19
N LEU A 63 8.07 -5.75 7.20
CA LEU A 63 7.42 -4.92 8.20
C LEU A 63 5.90 -5.09 8.07
N TRP A 64 5.36 -5.01 6.85
CA TRP A 64 3.92 -5.19 6.61
C TRP A 64 3.38 -6.57 6.99
N LYS A 65 4.23 -7.60 6.99
CA LYS A 65 3.91 -8.98 7.40
C LYS A 65 4.03 -9.22 8.91
N ASN A 66 4.75 -8.37 9.65
CA ASN A 66 4.99 -8.50 11.08
C ASN A 66 4.25 -7.40 11.86
N SER A 67 3.07 -7.73 12.40
CA SER A 67 2.23 -6.79 13.15
C SER A 67 2.92 -6.22 14.40
N GLN A 68 3.75 -7.01 15.08
CA GLN A 68 4.48 -6.56 16.27
C GLN A 68 5.53 -5.51 15.90
N ALA A 69 6.33 -5.76 14.85
CA ALA A 69 7.33 -4.81 14.39
C ALA A 69 6.68 -3.48 13.94
N ARG A 70 5.52 -3.55 13.27
CA ARG A 70 4.75 -2.36 12.89
C ARG A 70 4.26 -1.56 14.08
N ALA A 71 3.64 -2.23 15.05
CA ALA A 71 3.15 -1.56 16.25
C ALA A 71 4.29 -0.85 17.01
N SER A 72 5.48 -1.48 17.07
CA SER A 72 6.67 -0.86 17.66
C SER A 72 7.14 0.37 16.87
N LEU A 73 7.14 0.29 15.53
CA LEU A 73 7.51 1.43 14.68
C LEU A 73 6.51 2.59 14.85
N GLU A 74 5.21 2.30 14.79
CA GLU A 74 4.14 3.30 14.96
C GLU A 74 4.24 4.00 16.32
N LYS A 75 4.52 3.23 17.39
CA LYS A 75 4.81 3.79 18.71
C LYS A 75 6.03 4.72 18.66
N GLY A 76 7.15 4.26 18.12
CA GLY A 76 8.37 5.07 18.02
C GLY A 76 8.16 6.38 17.25
N MET A 77 7.38 6.35 16.17
CA MET A 77 7.01 7.55 15.40
C MET A 77 6.19 8.55 16.23
N GLN A 78 5.24 8.06 17.04
CA GLN A 78 4.45 8.90 17.94
C GLN A 78 5.32 9.55 19.02
N GLN A 79 6.22 8.78 19.64
CA GLN A 79 7.15 9.27 20.65
C GLN A 79 8.08 10.33 20.07
N ALA A 80 8.63 10.10 18.87
CA ALA A 80 9.46 11.07 18.16
C ALA A 80 8.71 12.39 17.89
N ALA A 81 7.46 12.30 17.43
CA ALA A 81 6.62 13.48 17.19
C ALA A 81 6.29 14.25 18.48
N ALA A 82 6.19 13.54 19.62
CA ALA A 82 5.99 14.14 20.94
C ALA A 82 7.29 14.67 21.59
N GLY A 83 8.45 14.47 20.95
CA GLY A 83 9.75 14.84 21.51
C GLY A 83 10.25 13.90 22.62
N GLU A 84 9.64 12.73 22.78
CA GLU A 84 10.05 11.67 23.72
C GLU A 84 11.24 10.88 23.16
N LEU A 85 12.31 11.59 22.80
CA LEU A 85 13.53 11.02 22.24
C LEU A 85 14.63 10.99 23.30
N HIS A 86 15.48 9.97 23.21
CA HIS A 86 16.70 9.89 23.99
C HIS A 86 17.88 9.96 23.03
N ASP A 87 18.70 11.01 23.15
CA ASP A 87 19.90 11.18 22.32
C ASP A 87 21.02 10.28 22.84
N LEU A 88 21.51 9.40 21.96
CA LEU A 88 22.62 8.48 22.23
C LEU A 88 23.90 8.89 21.50
N GLY A 89 23.90 10.05 20.84
CA GLY A 89 24.98 10.47 19.96
C GLY A 89 24.95 9.76 18.60
N SER A 90 26.07 9.88 17.87
CA SER A 90 26.20 9.32 16.53
C SER A 90 26.67 7.88 16.56
N PHE A 91 26.01 7.01 15.80
CA PHE A 91 26.44 5.63 15.58
C PHE A 91 27.40 5.47 14.38
N ALA A 92 27.84 6.57 13.76
CA ALA A 92 28.69 6.53 12.57
C ALA A 92 30.04 5.83 12.80
N GLU A 93 30.55 5.83 14.03
CA GLU A 93 31.77 5.11 14.41
C GLU A 93 31.66 3.59 14.23
N TYR A 94 30.43 3.05 14.15
CA TYR A 94 30.16 1.63 13.98
C TYR A 94 29.85 1.22 12.54
N ALA A 95 29.89 2.15 11.58
CA ALA A 95 29.47 1.87 10.21
C ALA A 95 30.36 0.84 9.48
N ASP A 96 31.66 0.80 9.84
CA ASP A 96 32.67 -0.07 9.21
C ASP A 96 33.03 -1.29 10.06
N LEU A 97 32.29 -1.55 11.15
CA LEU A 97 32.53 -2.76 11.94
C LEU A 97 32.16 -3.99 11.12
N GLU A 98 33.13 -4.88 10.91
CA GLU A 98 32.86 -6.22 10.43
C GLU A 98 32.03 -6.95 11.48
N ILE A 99 30.87 -7.46 11.08
CA ILE A 99 30.03 -8.31 11.92
C ILE A 99 30.56 -9.73 11.75
N ASP A 100 31.20 -10.28 12.78
CA ASP A 100 31.58 -11.69 12.80
C ASP A 100 30.31 -12.56 12.73
N ASP A 101 30.28 -13.49 11.77
CA ASP A 101 29.17 -14.44 11.52
C ASP A 101 28.98 -15.47 12.64
#